data_AF-A0AAN8U2Y5-F1
#
_entry.id   AF-A0AAN8U2Y5-F1
#
_cell.length_a   1.000
_cell.length_b   1.000
_cell.length_c   1.000
_cell.angle_alpha   90.00
_cell.angle_beta   90.00
_cell.angle_gamma   90.00
#
_symmetry.space_group_name_H-M   'P 1'
#
loop_
_entity.id
_entity.type
_entity.pdbx_description
1 polymer ?
#
loop_
_entity_poly.entity_id
_entity_poly.type
_entity_poly.pdbx_seq_one_letter_code
_entity_poly.pdbx_strand_id
1 'polypeptide(L)' 'MEATGTNFVSPGNSTGYYIEKSEEPAFLQGRQASVIYGGKRIGTFGIVHPKVLKEYDIPDVCSFLELDMQSFL' A
#
# COMPACT_ATOMS: atom_id res chain seq x y z
N MET A 1 -8.65 23.45 1.63
CA MET A 1 -7.99 22.67 0.58
C MET A 1 -9.00 21.63 0.16
N GLU A 2 -9.71 21.87 -0.95
CA GLU A 2 -10.77 20.95 -1.39
C GLU A 2 -10.10 19.65 -1.84
N ALA A 3 -10.42 18.56 -1.14
CA ALA A 3 -9.97 17.24 -1.53
C ALA A 3 -10.74 16.84 -2.80
N THR A 4 -10.10 16.96 -3.96
CA THR A 4 -10.59 16.41 -5.22
C THR A 4 -10.27 14.91 -5.25
N GLY A 5 -11.08 14.11 -4.55
CA GLY A 5 -10.91 12.66 -4.50
C GLY A 5 -11.80 11.94 -3.48
N THR A 6 -11.74 10.62 -3.48
CA THR A 6 -12.46 9.77 -2.50
C THR A 6 -11.92 10.00 -1.09
N ASN A 7 -12.80 10.05 -0.09
CA ASN A 7 -12.42 10.35 1.30
C ASN A 7 -11.57 9.23 1.93
N PHE A 8 -10.59 9.62 2.75
CA PHE A 8 -9.93 8.69 3.66
C PHE A 8 -10.87 8.39 4.84
N VAL A 9 -11.14 7.11 5.08
CA VAL A 9 -12.12 6.65 6.07
C VAL A 9 -11.49 5.68 7.07
N SER A 10 -12.22 5.39 8.16
CA SER A 10 -11.80 4.37 9.12
C SER A 10 -11.83 2.97 8.50
N PRO A 11 -10.95 2.05 8.92
CA PRO A 11 -11.00 0.66 8.48
C PRO A 11 -12.39 0.03 8.65
N GLY A 12 -12.85 -0.69 7.63
CA GLY A 12 -14.19 -1.28 7.56
C GLY A 12 -15.27 -0.35 6.96
N ASN A 13 -14.97 0.92 6.70
CA ASN A 13 -15.86 1.80 5.96
C ASN A 13 -15.60 1.67 4.44
N SER A 14 -16.63 1.30 3.67
CA SER A 14 -16.59 1.13 2.22
C SER A 14 -16.95 2.37 1.41
N THR A 15 -17.30 3.50 2.04
CA THR A 15 -17.62 4.75 1.33
C THR A 15 -16.39 5.56 0.91
N GLY A 16 -15.19 5.03 1.18
CA GLY A 16 -13.93 5.70 0.96
C GLY A 16 -12.76 4.75 0.69
N TYR A 17 -11.56 5.24 0.95
CA TYR A 17 -10.34 4.42 1.00
C TYR A 17 -9.74 4.43 2.40
N TYR A 18 -9.07 3.35 2.76
CA TYR A 18 -8.30 3.25 3.99
C TYR A 18 -7.07 2.38 3.78
N ILE A 19 -6.16 2.37 4.76
CA ILE A 19 -5.00 1.48 4.77
C ILE A 19 -5.07 0.58 5.99
N GLU A 20 -4.60 -0.65 5.83
CA GLU A 20 -4.51 -1.62 6.92
C GLU A 20 -3.17 -2.34 6.89
N LYS A 21 -2.75 -2.89 8.02
CA LYS A 21 -1.47 -3.60 8.13
C LYS A 21 -1.42 -4.78 7.15
N SER A 22 -0.32 -4.92 6.42
CA SER A 22 -0.04 -6.09 5.59
C SER A 22 1.11 -6.93 6.17
N GLU A 23 1.26 -8.15 5.67
CA GLU A 23 2.33 -9.10 6.04
C GLU A 23 2.98 -9.71 4.78
N GLU A 24 3.16 -8.90 3.74
CA GLU A 24 3.85 -9.29 2.51
C GLU A 24 5.34 -9.54 2.77
N PRO A 25 5.90 -10.66 2.28
CA PRO A 25 7.29 -11.05 2.54
C PRO A 25 8.30 -10.16 1.79
N ALA A 26 7.86 -9.44 0.74
CA ALA A 26 8.71 -8.53 -0.01
C ALA A 26 9.02 -7.23 0.77
N PHE A 27 8.27 -6.93 1.84
CA PHE A 27 8.45 -5.73 2.64
C PHE A 27 8.99 -6.03 4.04
N LEU A 28 9.54 -4.99 4.68
CA LEU A 28 9.98 -5.01 6.05
C LEU A 28 8.77 -5.16 6.99
N GLN A 29 8.87 -6.12 7.91
CA GLN A 29 7.80 -6.40 8.86
C GLN A 29 7.45 -5.17 9.70
N GLY A 30 6.15 -4.87 9.83
CA GLY A 30 5.66 -3.70 10.57
C GLY A 30 5.84 -2.35 9.86
N ARG A 31 6.33 -2.35 8.62
CA ARG A 31 6.52 -1.14 7.78
C ARG A 31 5.90 -1.32 6.40
N GLN A 32 4.66 -1.80 6.39
CA GLN A 32 3.90 -2.09 5.17
C GLN A 32 2.39 -2.01 5.43
N ALA A 33 1.62 -1.72 4.38
CA ALA A 33 0.17 -1.65 4.42
C ALA A 33 -0.49 -2.04 3.09
N SER A 34 -1.68 -2.63 3.18
CA SER A 34 -2.61 -2.82 2.07
C SER A 34 -3.43 -1.56 1.86
N VAL A 35 -3.67 -1.19 0.60
CA VAL A 35 -4.59 -0.10 0.24
C VAL A 35 -5.96 -0.69 -0.06
N ILE A 36 -6.97 -0.25 0.70
CA ILE A 36 -8.36 -0.68 0.54
C ILE A 36 -9.18 0.47 -0.03
N TYR A 37 -9.94 0.21 -1.09
CA TYR A 37 -10.84 1.15 -1.74
C TYR A 37 -12.20 0.49 -1.93
N GLY A 38 -13.28 1.12 -1.45
CA GLY A 38 -14.62 0.55 -1.59
C GLY A 38 -14.79 -0.79 -0.84
N GLY A 39 -13.97 -1.06 0.18
CA GLY A 39 -13.93 -2.36 0.86
C GLY A 39 -13.15 -3.47 0.14
N LYS A 40 -12.51 -3.19 -1.00
CA LYS A 40 -11.67 -4.14 -1.73
C LYS A 40 -10.19 -3.73 -1.64
N ARG A 41 -9.30 -4.71 -1.46
CA ARG A 41 -7.86 -4.46 -1.58
C ARG A 41 -7.51 -4.16 -3.04
N ILE A 42 -6.94 -2.98 -3.27
CA ILE A 42 -6.53 -2.51 -4.60
C ILE A 42 -5.01 -2.40 -4.76
N GLY A 43 -4.25 -2.62 -3.70
CA GLY A 43 -2.81 -2.49 -3.77
C GLY A 43 -2.11 -2.65 -2.44
N THR A 44 -0.83 -2.33 -2.42
CA THR A 44 0.04 -2.46 -1.27
C THR A 44 1.21 -1.50 -1.36
N PHE A 45 1.74 -1.09 -0.21
CA PHE A 45 2.99 -0.36 -0.16
C PHE A 45 3.76 -0.66 1.11
N GLY A 46 5.07 -0.41 1.07
CA GLY A 46 5.93 -0.63 2.22
C GLY A 46 7.39 -0.37 1.92
N ILE A 47 8.21 -0.49 2.96
CA ILE A 47 9.67 -0.48 2.83
C ILE A 47 10.09 -1.86 2.34
N VAL A 48 10.84 -1.94 1.24
CA VAL A 48 11.31 -3.20 0.67
C VAL A 48 12.25 -3.91 1.66
N HIS A 49 12.09 -5.23 1.81
CA HIS A 49 12.90 -6.03 2.71
C HIS A 49 14.38 -5.99 2.29
N PRO A 50 15.35 -5.82 3.21
CA PRO A 50 16.79 -5.71 2.86
C PRO A 50 17.33 -6.88 2.03
N LYS A 51 16.81 -8.09 2.27
CA LYS A 51 17.13 -9.27 1.45
C LYS A 51 16.74 -9.06 -0.02
N VAL A 52 15.57 -8.50 -0.31
CA VAL A 52 15.14 -8.23 -1.68
C VAL A 52 16.02 -7.15 -2.30
N LEU A 53 16.29 -6.04 -1.59
CA LEU A 53 17.18 -4.99 -2.09
C LEU A 53 18.56 -5.54 -2.49
N LYS A 54 19.11 -6.45 -1.68
CA LYS A 54 20.39 -7.12 -1.96
C LYS A 54 20.36 -7.98 -3.23
N GLU A 55 19.29 -8.73 -3.47
CA GLU A 55 19.16 -9.58 -4.67
C GLU A 55 19.03 -8.76 -5.97
N TYR A 56 18.60 -7.50 -5.87
CA TYR A 56 18.44 -6.58 -7.01
C TYR A 56 19.53 -5.50 -7.07
N ASP A 57 20.61 -5.62 -6.28
CA ASP A 57 21.72 -4.65 -6.19
C ASP A 57 21.27 -3.20 -5.96
N ILE A 58 20.22 -3.01 -5.15
CA ILE A 58 19.70 -1.70 -4.77
C ILE A 58 20.40 -1.28 -3.45
N PRO A 59 21.29 -0.26 -3.48
CA PRO A 59 22.10 0.09 -2.32
C PRO A 59 21.32 0.83 -1.23
N ASP A 60 20.29 1.58 -1.62
CA ASP A 60 19.52 2.45 -0.73
C ASP A 60 18.21 1.81 -0.28
N VAL A 61 17.70 2.25 0.88
CA VAL A 61 16.36 1.86 1.35
C VAL A 61 15.32 2.34 0.36
N CYS A 62 14.50 1.42 -0.14
CA CYS A 62 13.46 1.71 -1.12
C CYS A 62 12.06 1.55 -0.49
N SER A 63 11.19 2.53 -0.73
CA SER A 63 9.75 2.40 -0.53
C SER A 63 9.10 2.04 -1.86
N PHE A 64 8.20 1.05 -1.86
CA PHE A 64 7.52 0.58 -3.05
C PHE A 64 6.00 0.67 -2.86
N LEU A 65 5.28 0.99 -3.94
CA LEU A 65 3.83 1.11 -4.01
C LEU A 65 3.34 0.41 -5.28
N GLU A 66 2.30 -0.41 -5.15
CA GLU A 66 1.55 -1.02 -6.23
C GLU A 66 0.07 -0.69 -6.06
N LEU A 67 -0.59 -0.32 -7.15
CA LEU A 67 -2.03 -0.07 -7.22
C LEU A 67 -2.60 -0.65 -8.50
N ASP A 68 -3.71 -1.36 -8.38
CA ASP A 68 -4.57 -1.76 -9.49
C ASP A 68 -5.41 -0.56 -9.95
N MET A 69 -5.01 0.03 -11.08
CA MET A 69 -5.71 1.17 -11.66
C MET A 69 -7.11 0.83 -12.20
N GLN A 70 -7.38 -0.43 -12.55
CA GLN A 70 -8.71 -0.82 -13.02
C GLN A 70 -9.75 -0.77 -11.91
N SER A 71 -9.33 -0.87 -10.65
CA SER A 71 -10.23 -0.81 -9.51
C SER A 71 -10.84 0.59 -9.27
N PHE A 72 -10.47 1.61 -10.05
CA PHE A 72 -11.07 2.95 -10.03
C PHE A 72 -12.13 3.20 -11.12
N LEU A 73 -12.29 2.26 -12.07
CA LEU A 73 -13.29 2.33 -13.15
C LEU A 73 -14.59 1.61 -12.75
#